data_AF-W4PZ59-F1
#
_entry.id   AF-W4PZ59-F1
#
_cell.length_a   1.000
_cell.length_b   1.000
_cell.length_c   1.000
_cell.angle_alpha   90.00
_cell.angle_beta   90.00
_cell.angle_gamma   90.00
#
_symmetry.space_group_name_H-M   'P 1'
#
loop_
_entity.id
_entity.type
_entity.pdbx_description
1 polymer ?
#
loop_
_entity_poly.entity_id
_entity_poly.type
_entity_poly.pdbx_seq_one_letter_code
_entity_poly.pdbx_strand_id
1 'polypeptide(L)'
;MNQQNIRFTAKEILEKDFKTSMRGYNPDEVDKFLDAIIQDYELFQRKVEQLEQENNQLKREVKKLSDRSQRQVPTQTVGSTNYDILQRLSNLEKKVFGSKLYE
;
A
#
# COMPACT_ATOMS: atom_id res chain seq x y z
N MET A 1 17.27 5.82 -5.98
CA MET A 1 16.54 6.43 -4.83
C MET A 1 17.57 7.11 -3.97
N ASN A 2 17.47 8.43 -3.79
CA ASN A 2 18.41 9.18 -2.97
C ASN A 2 18.17 8.80 -1.51
N GLN A 3 19.02 7.91 -0.97
CA GLN A 3 19.07 7.63 0.46
C GLN A 3 19.61 8.89 1.14
N GLN A 4 18.71 9.72 1.65
CA GLN A 4 19.07 10.75 2.61
C GLN A 4 19.46 10.02 3.89
N ASN A 5 20.76 9.79 4.09
CA ASN A 5 21.25 9.17 5.32
C ASN A 5 21.09 10.18 6.46
N ILE A 6 20.02 10.02 7.24
CA ILE A 6 19.80 10.76 8.47
C ILE A 6 20.97 10.47 9.42
N ARG A 7 21.68 11.52 9.84
CA ARG A 7 22.92 11.42 10.61
C ARG A 7 22.72 11.29 12.12
N PHE A 8 21.57 11.73 12.61
CA PHE A 8 21.24 11.79 14.03
C PHE A 8 19.80 11.39 14.25
N THR A 9 19.54 10.73 15.37
CA THR A 9 18.21 10.45 15.90
C THR A 9 17.86 11.46 16.99
N ALA A 10 16.56 11.63 17.27
CA ALA A 10 16.09 12.45 18.39
C ALA A 10 16.77 12.05 19.72
N LYS A 11 16.95 10.74 19.94
CA LYS A 11 17.64 10.20 21.10
C LYS A 11 19.12 10.59 21.15
N GLU A 12 19.85 10.48 20.04
CA GLU A 12 21.26 10.88 19.99
C GLU A 12 21.46 12.38 20.21
N ILE A 13 20.49 13.21 19.83
CA ILE A 13 20.51 14.65 20.10
C ILE A 13 20.26 14.91 21.59
N LEU A 14 19.32 14.21 22.21
CA LEU A 14 19.02 14.31 23.65
C LEU A 14 20.20 13.88 24.53
N GLU A 15 20.88 12.78 24.16
CA GLU A 15 22.02 12.24 24.91
C GLU A 15 23.34 12.97 24.59
N LYS A 16 23.30 14.07 23.82
CA LYS A 16 24.50 14.75 23.36
C LYS A 16 25.07 15.69 24.41
N ASP A 17 26.19 15.29 25.00
CA ASP A 17 26.99 16.19 25.85
C ASP A 17 27.97 17.04 25.03
N PHE A 18 27.95 18.35 25.28
CA PHE A 18 28.89 19.31 24.70
C PHE A 18 29.99 19.69 25.71
N LYS A 19 31.22 19.83 25.21
CA LYS A 19 32.33 20.36 26.02
C LYS A 19 32.16 21.86 26.23
N THR A 20 32.34 22.33 27.46
CA THR A 20 32.31 23.75 27.79
C THR A 20 33.67 24.41 27.46
N SER A 21 33.62 25.70 27.12
CA SER A 21 34.80 26.52 26.81
C SER A 21 34.61 27.93 27.39
N MET A 22 35.71 28.63 27.71
CA MET A 22 35.68 29.97 28.30
C MET A 22 34.92 31.02 27.46
N ARG A 23 34.79 30.80 26.14
CA ARG A 23 33.88 31.54 25.27
C ARG A 23 33.06 30.53 24.48
N GLY A 24 31.85 30.24 24.94
CA GLY A 24 30.91 29.33 24.31
C GLY A 24 29.49 29.90 24.36
N TYR A 25 28.56 29.19 23.73
CA TYR A 25 27.14 29.48 23.83
C TYR A 25 26.63 29.22 25.26
N ASN A 26 25.55 29.91 25.64
CA ASN A 26 24.88 29.66 26.91
C ASN A 26 24.23 28.27 26.86
N PRO A 27 24.57 27.33 27.77
CA PRO A 27 23.98 25.99 27.81
C PRO A 27 22.46 26.00 27.80
N ASP A 28 21.83 26.89 28.58
CA ASP A 28 20.36 26.95 28.68
C ASP A 28 19.68 27.35 27.35
N GLU A 29 20.34 28.19 26.55
CA GLU A 29 19.82 28.58 25.23
C GLU A 29 20.01 27.45 24.21
N VAL A 30 21.14 26.75 24.29
CA VAL A 30 21.42 25.58 23.45
C VAL A 30 20.43 24.47 23.76
N ASP A 31 20.17 24.17 25.03
CA ASP A 31 19.25 23.11 25.43
C ASP A 31 17.82 23.39 24.96
N LYS A 32 17.31 24.61 25.16
CA LYS A 32 15.98 25.01 24.64
C LYS A 32 15.89 24.90 23.12
N PHE A 33 16.98 25.20 22.41
CA PHE A 33 17.02 25.05 20.97
C PHE A 33 17.05 23.58 20.55
N LEU A 34 17.81 22.74 21.25
CA LEU A 34 17.87 21.30 21.01
C LEU A 34 16.53 20.62 21.34
N ASP A 35 15.80 21.06 22.35
CA ASP A 35 14.44 20.59 22.65
C ASP A 35 13.49 20.79 21.46
N ALA A 36 13.54 21.95 20.82
CA ALA A 36 12.75 22.23 19.63
C ALA A 36 13.16 21.34 18.44
N ILE A 37 14.47 21.15 18.24
CA ILE A 37 14.99 20.25 17.20
C ILE A 37 14.56 18.81 17.45
N ILE A 38 14.61 18.33 18.69
CA ILE A 38 14.18 16.99 19.07
C ILE A 38 12.71 16.79 18.71
N GLN A 39 11.84 17.75 19.05
CA GLN A 39 10.42 17.70 18.69
C GLN A 39 10.20 17.63 17.18
N ASP A 40 10.95 18.43 16.41
CA ASP A 40 10.89 18.40 14.94
C ASP A 40 11.34 17.05 14.38
N TYR A 41 12.42 16.46 14.91
CA TYR A 41 12.90 15.14 14.51
C TYR A 41 11.86 14.04 14.76
N GLU A 42 11.20 14.07 15.92
CA GLU A 42 10.10 13.15 16.22
C GLU A 42 8.90 13.35 15.30
N LEU A 43 8.56 14.60 14.97
CA LEU A 43 7.49 14.91 14.04
C LEU A 43 7.82 14.43 12.62
N PHE A 44 9.05 14.64 12.15
CA PHE A 44 9.50 14.15 10.86
C PHE A 44 9.47 12.63 10.80
N GLN A 45 9.95 11.94 11.84
CA GLN A 45 9.91 10.49 11.91
C GLN A 45 8.47 9.96 11.80
N ARG A 46 7.53 10.51 12.57
CA ARG A 46 6.11 10.15 12.48
C ARG A 46 5.53 10.40 11.09
N LYS A 47 5.88 11.52 10.46
CA LYS A 47 5.40 11.86 9.12
C LYS A 47 5.96 10.90 8.06
N VAL A 48 7.23 10.52 8.17
CA VAL A 48 7.84 9.53 7.28
C VAL A 48 7.15 8.18 7.44
N GLU A 49 6.95 7.72 8.67
CA GLU A 49 6.25 6.46 8.94
C GLU A 49 4.82 6.46 8.38
N GLN A 50 4.08 7.56 8.56
CA GLN A 50 2.74 7.71 7.99
C GLN A 50 2.75 7.62 6.46
N LEU A 51 3.68 8.33 5.81
CA LEU A 51 3.82 8.32 4.35
C LEU A 51 4.25 6.94 3.82
N GLU A 52 5.15 6.26 4.52
CA GLU A 52 5.56 4.90 4.15
C GLU A 52 4.42 3.90 4.29
N GLN A 53 3.62 4.01 5.36
CA GLN A 53 2.43 3.19 5.55
C GLN A 53 1.40 3.44 4.44
N GLU A 54 1.08 4.69 4.13
CA GLU A 54 0.16 5.06 3.06
C GLU A 54 0.67 4.56 1.69
N ASN A 55 1.95 4.77 1.40
CA ASN A 55 2.58 4.31 0.16
C ASN A 55 2.51 2.78 0.03
N ASN A 56 2.75 2.06 1.12
CA ASN A 56 2.62 0.60 1.15
C ASN A 56 1.18 0.14 0.96
N GLN A 57 0.20 0.85 1.53
CA GLN A 57 -1.23 0.57 1.31
C GLN A 57 -1.63 0.78 -0.15
N LEU A 58 -1.27 1.94 -0.73
CA LEU A 58 -1.53 2.26 -2.13
C LEU A 58 -0.88 1.26 -3.08
N LYS A 59 0.38 0.88 -2.84
CA LYS A 59 1.06 -0.17 -3.64
C LYS A 59 0.33 -1.51 -3.59
N ARG A 60 -0.22 -1.90 -2.42
CA ARG A 60 -1.02 -3.13 -2.29
C ARG A 60 -2.33 -3.03 -3.06
N GLU A 61 -2.99 -1.88 -3.02
CA GLU A 61 -4.25 -1.66 -3.75
C GLU A 61 -4.02 -1.69 -5.27
N VAL A 62 -3.00 -0.99 -5.76
CA VAL A 62 -2.58 -1.04 -7.18
C VAL A 62 -2.31 -2.47 -7.62
N LYS A 63 -1.59 -3.26 -6.81
CA LYS A 63 -1.32 -4.67 -7.11
C LYS A 63 -2.61 -5.51 -7.19
N LYS A 64 -3.56 -5.31 -6.26
CA LYS A 64 -4.84 -6.02 -6.29
C LYS A 64 -5.65 -5.68 -7.55
N LEU A 65 -5.65 -4.41 -7.96
CA LEU A 65 -6.34 -3.95 -9.17
C LEU A 65 -5.68 -4.47 -10.45
N SER A 66 -4.34 -4.52 -10.49
CA SER A 66 -3.62 -5.11 -11.63
C SER A 66 -3.86 -6.62 -11.74
N ASP A 67 -3.86 -7.34 -10.62
CA ASP A 67 -4.16 -8.79 -10.60
C ASP A 67 -5.61 -9.07 -11.06
N ARG A 68 -6.56 -8.19 -10.70
CA ARG A 68 -7.95 -8.29 -11.17
C ARG A 68 -8.07 -7.99 -12.67
N SER A 69 -7.33 -7.00 -13.18
CA SER A 69 -7.33 -6.64 -14.59
C SER A 69 -6.66 -7.71 -15.47
N GLN A 70 -5.61 -8.39 -14.98
CA GLN A 70 -4.99 -9.53 -15.67
C GLN A 70 -5.88 -10.78 -15.67
N ARG A 71 -6.74 -10.97 -14.65
CA ARG A 71 -7.77 -12.03 -14.66
C ARG A 71 -9.01 -11.66 -15.50
N GLN A 72 -9.12 -10.41 -15.93
CA GLN A 72 -10.17 -9.89 -16.80
C GLN A 72 -9.66 -9.55 -18.20
N VAL A 73 -8.77 -10.36 -18.74
CA VAL A 73 -8.84 -10.65 -20.19
C VAL A 73 -9.85 -11.80 -20.37
N PRO A 74 -11.15 -11.54 -20.54
CA PRO A 74 -11.91 -12.39 -21.41
C PRO A 74 -11.35 -12.12 -22.81
N THR A 75 -10.37 -12.92 -23.24
CA THR A 75 -10.39 -13.32 -24.65
C THR A 75 -11.81 -13.81 -24.88
N GLN A 76 -12.59 -13.03 -25.60
CA GLN A 76 -14.01 -13.18 -25.84
C GLN A 76 -14.42 -14.66 -25.96
N THR A 77 -14.80 -15.29 -24.85
CA THR A 77 -15.43 -16.62 -24.86
C THR A 77 -16.92 -16.46 -25.12
N VAL A 78 -17.26 -15.69 -26.16
CA VAL A 78 -18.62 -15.66 -26.72
C VAL A 78 -19.05 -17.11 -27.04
N GLY A 79 -18.10 -17.99 -27.37
CA GLY A 79 -18.32 -19.43 -27.54
C GLY A 79 -18.69 -20.22 -26.27
N SER A 80 -18.19 -19.90 -25.07
CA SER A 80 -18.46 -20.72 -23.87
C SER A 80 -19.84 -20.43 -23.29
N THR A 81 -20.26 -19.16 -23.25
CA THR A 81 -21.61 -18.80 -22.83
C THR A 81 -22.63 -19.25 -23.87
N ASN A 82 -22.33 -19.14 -25.17
CA ASN A 82 -23.20 -19.68 -26.21
C ASN A 82 -23.30 -21.22 -26.12
N TYR A 83 -22.21 -21.92 -25.82
CA TYR A 83 -22.23 -23.37 -25.60
C TYR A 83 -23.08 -23.75 -24.38
N ASP A 84 -22.93 -23.08 -23.25
CA ASP A 84 -23.74 -23.33 -22.05
C ASP A 84 -25.22 -23.03 -22.27
N ILE A 85 -25.54 -21.97 -23.03
CA ILE A 85 -26.90 -21.63 -23.44
C ILE A 85 -27.46 -22.73 -24.34
N LEU A 86 -26.72 -23.17 -25.36
CA LEU A 86 -27.13 -24.25 -26.26
C LEU A 86 -27.29 -25.60 -25.54
N GLN A 87 -26.42 -25.91 -24.58
CA GLN A 87 -26.52 -27.14 -23.80
C GLN A 87 -27.73 -27.11 -22.84
N ARG A 88 -28.03 -25.95 -22.24
CA ARG A 88 -29.26 -25.77 -21.45
C ARG A 88 -30.51 -25.88 -22.31
N LEU A 89 -30.53 -25.25 -23.49
CA LEU A 89 -31.62 -25.38 -24.46
C LEU A 89 -31.82 -26.84 -24.90
N SER A 90 -30.75 -27.54 -25.28
CA SER A 90 -30.78 -28.95 -25.66
C SER A 90 -31.34 -29.85 -24.55
N ASN A 91 -30.94 -29.60 -23.29
CA ASN A 91 -31.46 -30.34 -22.14
C ASN A 91 -32.95 -30.04 -21.87
N LEU A 92 -33.37 -28.79 -22.06
CA LEU A 92 -34.78 -28.38 -21.97
C LEU A 92 -35.61 -29.02 -23.08
N GLU A 93 -35.13 -29.01 -24.32
CA GLU A 93 -35.79 -29.67 -25.46
C GLU A 93 -35.91 -31.17 -25.24
N LYS A 94 -34.85 -31.85 -24.80
CA LYS A 94 -34.91 -33.28 -24.49
C LYS A 94 -35.93 -33.57 -23.38
N LYS A 95 -36.09 -32.68 -22.40
CA LYS A 95 -37.06 -32.87 -21.31
C LYS A 95 -38.51 -32.55 -21.71
N VAL A 96 -38.70 -31.57 -22.61
CA VAL A 96 -40.03 -31.12 -23.07
C VAL A 96 -40.54 -31.95 -24.26
N PHE A 97 -39.63 -32.42 -25.13
CA PHE A 97 -39.95 -33.18 -26.35
C PHE A 97 -39.56 -34.66 -26.28
N GLY A 98 -38.76 -35.08 -25.29
CA GLY A 98 -38.41 -36.50 -25.11
C GLY A 98 -39.61 -37.41 -24.82
N SER A 99 -40.73 -36.84 -24.36
CA SER A 99 -42.01 -37.54 -24.19
C SER A 99 -42.95 -37.46 -25.40
N LYS A 100 -42.57 -36.79 -26.50
CA LYS A 100 -43.36 -36.66 -27.75
C LYS A 100 -42.76 -37.38 -28.96
N LEU A 101 -41.59 -38.00 -28.83
CA LEU A 101 -40.94 -38.77 -29.90
C LEU A 101 -41.17 -40.29 -29.79
N TYR A 102 -42.02 -40.74 -28.85
CA TYR A 102 -42.33 -42.16 -28.62
C TYR A 102 -43.83 -42.45 -28.49
N GLU A 103 -44.70 -41.63 -29.09
CA GLU A 103 -46.05 -42.06 -29.49
C GLU A 103 -46.13 -42.17 -31.02
#